data_AF-A0A2N5VE32-F1
#
_entry.id   AF-A0A2N5VE32-F1
#
_cell.length_a   1.000
_cell.length_b   1.000
_cell.length_c   1.000
_cell.angle_alpha   90.00
_cell.angle_beta   90.00
_cell.angle_gamma   90.00
#
_symmetry.space_group_name_H-M   'P 1'
#
loop_
_entity.id
_entity.type
_entity.pdbx_description
1 polymer ?
#
loop_
_entity_poly.entity_id
_entity_poly.type
_entity_poly.pdbx_seq_one_letter_code
_entity_poly.pdbx_strand_id
1 'polypeptide(L)'
;MSNSRMMIMWPLQQDNHNIRWMKAYCKASGHALPTPIFSSQIDSVRVEGSEAKYDSNRTIPTVTYIRPLVLSDVDTFRKDSDQRVVWAMSSVPPNIDDGTLGLQFHDKGYGTVRLDFSQQKPLVDGLFRSTASGVNESKHSKKHDTLITLHATFLSIAWGMVAPLAIVLSRFLRQKESSKWIQVHWILQLINVLLTIVGTLCAVFAVGSGSHRDTFQKRLGFFVVICMLFQASAGYFIHRSANKPRNDKDDLQATRAIGKQLHKLSGYLLIVTAWATIVFGIKEWEFLGRGTPLSVSVLIGITCSLSVILYVFLIIREKYGDENKVKNVKLG
;
A
#
# COMPACT_ATOMS: atom_id res chain seq x y z
N MET A 1 17.46 3.32 -10.74
CA MET A 1 18.70 3.97 -10.22
C MET A 1 19.72 2.92 -9.82
N SER A 2 20.03 1.94 -10.67
CA SER A 2 21.10 0.99 -10.37
C SER A 2 22.44 1.71 -10.45
N ASN A 3 23.24 1.64 -9.38
CA ASN A 3 24.58 2.23 -9.26
C ASN A 3 24.62 3.76 -9.24
N SER A 4 23.58 4.42 -8.78
CA SER A 4 23.60 5.87 -8.57
C SER A 4 24.34 6.23 -7.28
N ARG A 5 25.27 7.19 -7.36
CA ARG A 5 25.82 7.86 -6.17
C ARG A 5 24.76 8.82 -5.64
N MET A 6 24.46 8.72 -4.36
CA MET A 6 23.46 9.54 -3.69
C MET A 6 24.09 10.27 -2.53
N MET A 7 23.53 11.43 -2.21
CA MET A 7 23.90 12.20 -1.04
C MET A 7 22.64 12.33 -0.17
N ILE A 8 22.72 11.83 1.05
CA ILE A 8 21.65 11.93 2.05
C ILE A 8 22.07 12.99 3.05
N MET A 9 21.20 13.97 3.31
CA MET A 9 21.43 15.04 4.27
C MET A 9 20.29 15.12 5.28
N TRP A 10 20.61 15.28 6.57
CA TRP A 10 19.62 15.41 7.64
C TRP A 10 20.15 16.23 8.83
N PRO A 11 19.29 16.88 9.61
CA PRO A 11 19.71 17.61 10.80
C PRO A 11 20.06 16.64 11.95
N LEU A 12 21.15 16.91 12.66
CA LEU A 12 21.61 16.12 13.82
C LEU A 12 21.01 16.60 15.14
N GLN A 13 20.99 17.92 15.34
CA GLN A 13 20.52 18.54 16.58
C GLN A 13 20.28 20.03 16.31
N GLN A 14 19.17 20.55 16.84
CA GLN A 14 18.81 21.95 16.79
C GLN A 14 19.11 22.57 18.16
N ASP A 15 20.34 23.05 18.35
CA ASP A 15 20.61 24.01 19.43
C ASP A 15 20.11 25.37 18.97
N ASN A 16 19.56 26.18 19.88
CA ASN A 16 18.64 27.30 19.62
C ASN A 16 18.96 28.26 18.46
N HIS A 17 20.19 28.30 17.90
CA HIS A 17 20.53 29.08 16.71
C HIS A 17 21.46 28.39 15.68
N ASN A 18 21.75 27.09 15.80
CA ASN A 18 22.68 26.43 14.87
C ASN A 18 22.25 24.99 14.55
N ILE A 19 21.73 24.77 13.33
CA ILE A 19 21.36 23.44 12.86
C ILE A 19 22.61 22.78 12.26
N ARG A 20 23.12 21.74 12.94
CA ARG A 20 24.17 20.89 12.38
C ARG A 20 23.57 19.89 11.41
N TRP A 21 24.10 19.84 10.19
CA TRP A 21 23.67 18.90 9.16
C TRP A 21 24.68 17.77 8.99
N MET A 22 24.19 16.54 8.99
CA MET A 22 24.94 15.36 8.57
C MET A 22 24.78 15.12 7.08
N LYS A 23 25.81 14.56 6.47
CA LYS A 23 25.81 14.12 5.08
C LYS A 23 26.43 12.73 5.00
N ALA A 24 25.80 11.86 4.23
CA ALA A 24 26.36 10.56 3.87
C ALA A 24 26.32 10.33 2.36
N TYR A 25 27.35 9.68 1.85
CA TYR A 25 27.39 9.18 0.48
C TYR A 25 26.92 7.75 0.45
N CYS A 26 25.90 7.48 -0.34
CA CYS A 26 25.34 6.15 -0.45
C CYS A 26 25.39 5.65 -1.90
N LYS A 27 25.45 4.33 -2.04
CA LYS A 27 25.24 3.63 -3.30
C LYS A 27 23.96 2.81 -3.16
N ALA A 28 23.14 2.80 -4.21
CA ALA A 28 22.02 1.89 -4.32
C ALA A 28 22.17 1.03 -5.57
N SER A 29 21.79 -0.24 -5.46
CA SER A 29 21.65 -1.15 -6.61
C SER A 29 20.19 -1.59 -6.72
N GLY A 30 19.49 -1.12 -7.75
CA GLY A 30 18.09 -1.48 -7.98
C GLY A 30 17.17 -0.88 -6.92
N HIS A 31 16.48 -1.75 -6.18
CA HIS A 31 15.52 -1.41 -5.11
C HIS A 31 16.07 -1.66 -3.70
N ALA A 32 17.36 -2.01 -3.59
CA ALA A 32 17.99 -2.12 -2.28
C ALA A 32 18.03 -0.75 -1.62
N LEU A 33 17.89 -0.73 -0.29
CA LEU A 33 18.12 0.48 0.49
C LEU A 33 19.52 1.03 0.18
N PRO A 34 19.67 2.37 0.13
CA PRO A 34 20.98 3.00 0.04
C PRO A 34 21.92 2.38 1.06
N THR A 35 23.13 1.98 0.68
CA THR A 35 24.16 1.62 1.64
C THR A 35 25.24 2.69 1.63
N PRO A 36 25.74 3.13 2.81
CA PRO A 36 26.85 4.06 2.85
C PRO A 36 28.05 3.49 2.10
N ILE A 37 28.62 4.28 1.19
CA ILE A 37 29.86 3.94 0.53
C ILE A 37 30.95 4.21 1.58
N PHE A 38 31.47 3.15 2.18
CA PHE A 38 32.58 3.14 3.14
C PHE A 38 33.47 4.39 3.05
N SER A 39 33.17 5.36 3.92
CA SER A 39 34.17 6.25 4.44
C SER A 39 33.75 6.60 5.86
N SER A 40 34.72 6.65 6.76
CA SER A 40 34.62 7.31 8.06
C SER A 40 34.31 8.82 7.93
N GLN A 41 34.10 9.35 6.73
CA GLN A 41 33.72 10.73 6.46
C GLN A 41 32.19 10.86 6.38
N ILE A 42 31.54 10.72 7.54
CA ILE A 42 30.35 11.53 7.78
C ILE A 42 30.88 12.97 7.92
N ASP A 43 30.95 13.68 6.80
CA ASP A 43 31.38 15.07 6.82
C ASP A 43 30.24 15.95 7.34
N SER A 44 30.55 16.82 8.30
CA SER A 44 29.68 17.95 8.59
C SER A 44 29.58 18.84 7.35
N VAL A 45 28.38 19.04 6.84
CA VAL A 45 28.14 20.02 5.78
C VAL A 45 27.72 21.33 6.41
N ARG A 46 28.39 22.42 6.02
CA ARG A 46 27.92 23.76 6.35
C ARG A 46 26.82 24.13 5.36
N VAL A 47 25.59 24.14 5.84
CA VAL A 47 24.45 24.74 5.13
C VAL A 47 24.49 26.24 5.41
N GLU A 48 24.76 27.05 4.39
CA GLU A 48 24.91 28.50 4.53
C GLU A 48 23.57 29.22 4.71
N GLY A 49 22.49 28.58 4.26
CA GLY A 49 21.14 29.08 4.44
C GLY A 49 20.11 28.13 3.85
N SER A 50 19.00 27.99 4.54
CA SER A 50 17.77 27.42 4.00
C SER A 50 16.72 28.52 3.95
N GLU A 51 16.38 28.99 2.76
CA GLU A 51 15.29 29.94 2.57
C GLU A 51 14.10 29.20 1.99
N ALA A 52 12.96 29.26 2.68
CA ALA A 52 11.68 28.93 2.10
C ALA A 52 11.19 30.17 1.33
N LYS A 53 11.32 30.16 0.00
CA LYS A 53 10.70 31.22 -0.80
C LYS A 53 9.21 30.91 -0.92
N TYR A 54 8.40 31.84 -0.41
CA TYR A 54 6.95 31.81 -0.57
C TYR A 54 6.61 32.55 -1.86
N ASP A 55 6.26 31.79 -2.90
CA ASP A 55 5.43 32.31 -3.97
C ASP A 55 3.96 32.26 -3.48
N SER A 56 3.14 33.17 -3.96
CA SER A 56 1.70 33.31 -3.71
C SER A 56 0.88 32.01 -3.65
N ASN A 57 1.39 30.91 -4.24
CA ASN A 57 0.76 29.59 -4.22
C ASN A 57 1.65 28.43 -3.74
N ARG A 58 2.95 28.63 -3.44
CA ARG A 58 3.89 27.53 -3.14
C ARG A 58 5.05 27.96 -2.25
N THR A 59 5.46 27.07 -1.35
CA THR A 59 6.71 27.18 -0.59
C THR A 59 7.77 26.35 -1.32
N ILE A 60 8.78 26.99 -1.90
CA ILE A 60 9.91 26.31 -2.53
C ILE A 60 11.08 26.32 -1.55
N PRO A 61 11.43 25.17 -0.93
CA PRO A 61 12.60 25.08 -0.09
C PRO A 61 13.85 25.23 -0.95
N THR A 62 14.64 26.28 -0.70
CA THR A 62 15.96 26.45 -1.30
C THR A 62 17.02 26.12 -0.26
N VAL A 63 17.84 25.12 -0.53
CA VAL A 63 18.97 24.74 0.32
C VAL A 63 20.26 25.12 -0.38
N THR A 64 21.06 25.99 0.24
CA THR A 64 22.42 26.30 -0.22
C THR A 64 23.41 25.64 0.73
N TYR A 65 24.31 24.83 0.20
CA TYR A 65 25.34 24.15 0.98
C TYR A 65 26.70 24.23 0.29
N ILE A 66 27.75 24.28 1.09
CA ILE A 66 29.13 24.19 0.62
C ILE A 66 29.65 22.79 0.90
N ARG A 67 30.32 22.21 -0.10
CA ARG A 67 31.04 20.95 0.04
C ARG A 67 32.53 21.17 -0.26
N PRO A 68 33.44 20.80 0.66
CA PRO A 68 34.84 20.69 0.33
C PRO A 68 35.07 19.50 -0.62
N LEU A 69 35.87 19.72 -1.65
CA LEU A 69 36.29 18.68 -2.59
C LEU A 69 37.79 18.43 -2.34
N VAL A 70 38.12 17.18 -2.02
CA VAL A 70 39.51 16.71 -2.02
C VAL A 70 39.76 16.16 -3.41
N LEU A 71 40.71 16.75 -4.12
CA LEU A 71 41.06 16.38 -5.50
C LEU A 71 42.47 15.85 -5.50
N SER A 72 42.69 14.81 -6.30
CA SER A 72 44.04 14.40 -6.67
C SER A 72 44.57 15.25 -7.82
N ASP A 73 45.88 15.24 -8.03
CA ASP A 73 46.54 16.00 -9.10
C ASP A 73 46.10 15.60 -10.52
N VAL A 74 45.39 14.47 -10.65
CA VAL A 74 44.87 13.95 -11.92
C VAL A 74 43.37 14.20 -12.11
N ASP A 75 42.66 14.69 -11.09
CA ASP A 75 41.23 14.96 -11.18
C ASP A 75 40.99 16.26 -11.95
N THR A 76 40.34 16.15 -13.12
CA THR A 76 39.92 17.31 -13.91
C THR A 76 38.42 17.52 -13.77
N PHE A 77 38.01 18.73 -13.36
CA PHE A 77 36.59 19.10 -13.38
C PHE A 77 36.17 19.39 -14.81
N ARG A 78 35.40 18.48 -15.38
CA ARG A 78 34.65 18.77 -16.60
C ARG A 78 33.28 19.32 -16.23
N LYS A 79 33.02 20.57 -16.61
CA LYS A 79 31.68 21.16 -16.52
C LYS A 79 30.77 20.42 -17.49
N ASP A 80 29.68 19.86 -16.98
CA ASP A 80 28.61 19.30 -17.79
C ASP A 80 27.41 20.26 -17.72
N SER A 81 26.85 20.63 -18.87
CA SER A 81 25.75 21.58 -18.98
C SER A 81 24.37 20.93 -18.78
N ASP A 82 24.29 19.60 -18.67
CA ASP A 82 23.03 18.88 -18.40
C ASP A 82 23.17 17.86 -17.24
N GLN A 83 23.88 18.23 -16.18
CA GLN A 83 23.95 17.35 -15.01
C GLN A 83 22.59 17.29 -14.31
N ARG A 84 21.86 16.21 -14.56
CA ARG A 84 20.59 15.92 -13.90
C ARG A 84 20.82 15.32 -12.52
N VAL A 85 20.29 15.99 -11.51
CA VAL A 85 20.23 15.51 -10.13
C VAL A 85 18.81 15.10 -9.83
N VAL A 86 18.64 13.92 -9.25
CA VAL A 86 17.36 13.50 -8.66
C VAL A 86 17.42 13.83 -7.18
N TRP A 87 16.40 14.50 -6.67
CA TRP A 87 16.30 14.87 -5.26
C TRP A 87 15.02 14.29 -4.67
N ALA A 88 15.04 14.04 -3.37
CA ALA A 88 13.88 13.63 -2.61
C ALA A 88 14.04 14.07 -1.15
N MET A 89 12.93 14.35 -0.48
CA MET A 89 12.89 14.87 0.89
C MET A 89 11.95 14.04 1.74
N SER A 90 12.40 13.73 2.96
CA SER A 90 11.64 13.02 3.98
C SER A 90 11.33 13.92 5.17
N SER A 91 10.20 13.69 5.82
CA SER A 91 9.90 14.20 7.16
C SER A 91 10.58 13.41 8.27
N VAL A 92 11.06 12.21 7.98
CA VAL A 92 11.67 11.31 8.95
C VAL A 92 13.18 11.23 8.70
N PRO A 93 14.03 11.47 9.71
CA PRO A 93 15.47 11.30 9.56
C PRO A 93 15.82 9.83 9.27
N PRO A 94 16.93 9.56 8.57
CA PRO A 94 17.38 8.18 8.35
C PRO A 94 17.70 7.50 9.69
N ASN A 95 17.43 6.21 9.78
CA ASN A 95 17.84 5.42 10.95
C ASN A 95 19.38 5.32 10.95
N ILE A 96 20.00 5.88 11.98
CA ILE A 96 21.46 5.84 12.15
C ILE A 96 21.93 4.59 12.89
N ASP A 97 21.04 3.96 13.68
CA ASP A 97 21.40 2.87 14.59
C ASP A 97 21.62 1.53 13.85
N ASP A 98 20.96 1.34 12.71
CA ASP A 98 21.09 0.12 11.90
C ASP A 98 22.19 0.22 10.81
N GLY A 99 22.87 1.38 10.72
CA GLY A 99 23.92 1.65 9.73
C GLY A 99 23.45 1.69 8.28
N THR A 100 22.15 1.49 8.00
CA THR A 100 21.63 1.47 6.63
C THR A 100 21.40 2.87 6.08
N LEU A 101 21.33 3.91 6.92
CA LEU A 101 21.03 5.29 6.52
C LEU A 101 19.83 5.39 5.55
N GLY A 102 18.92 4.42 5.64
CA GLY A 102 17.83 4.28 4.72
C GLY A 102 16.84 5.41 4.91
N LEU A 103 16.70 6.26 3.90
CA LEU A 103 15.53 7.11 3.77
C LEU A 103 14.34 6.20 3.47
N GLN A 104 13.54 5.91 4.50
CA GLN A 104 12.39 5.02 4.33
C GLN A 104 11.30 5.66 3.44
N PHE A 105 11.17 6.99 3.47
CA PHE A 105 10.07 7.72 2.81
C PHE A 105 10.54 9.01 2.16
N HIS A 106 9.89 9.42 1.06
CA HIS A 106 10.07 10.70 0.38
C HIS A 106 8.75 11.48 0.33
N ASP A 107 8.20 11.83 1.49
CA ASP A 107 6.86 12.42 1.67
C ASP A 107 6.82 13.95 1.55
N LYS A 108 7.96 14.64 1.64
CA LYS A 108 8.05 16.11 1.56
C LYS A 108 8.30 16.64 0.15
N GLY A 109 8.45 15.73 -0.82
CA GLY A 109 8.64 16.07 -2.22
C GLY A 109 9.84 15.34 -2.81
N TYR A 110 9.82 15.20 -4.12
CA TYR A 110 10.93 14.65 -4.89
C TYR A 110 10.84 15.15 -6.34
N GLY A 111 11.95 15.09 -7.05
CA GLY A 111 11.99 15.62 -8.40
C GLY A 111 13.33 15.44 -9.05
N THR A 112 13.43 15.97 -10.27
CA THR A 112 14.70 16.15 -10.93
C THR A 112 14.98 17.62 -11.06
N VAL A 113 16.26 17.97 -10.93
CA VAL A 113 16.76 19.31 -11.12
C VAL A 113 17.96 19.24 -12.05
N ARG A 114 18.03 20.17 -13.00
CA ARG A 114 19.19 20.33 -13.86
C ARG A 114 20.13 21.32 -13.19
N LEU A 115 21.34 20.87 -12.92
CA LEU A 115 22.42 21.74 -12.50
C LEU A 115 23.07 22.31 -13.75
N ASP A 116 22.92 23.62 -13.95
CA ASP A 116 23.60 24.34 -15.01
C ASP A 116 24.86 25.02 -14.44
N PHE A 117 26.03 24.46 -14.76
CA PHE A 117 27.33 25.01 -14.38
C PHE A 117 27.90 25.98 -15.44
N SER A 118 27.15 26.30 -16.49
CA SER A 118 27.58 27.20 -17.57
C SER A 118 27.39 28.68 -17.22
N GLN A 119 26.46 29.02 -16.33
CA GLN A 119 26.20 30.41 -15.91
C GLN A 119 27.24 30.89 -14.89
N GLN A 120 28.23 31.63 -15.37
CA GLN A 120 29.21 32.34 -14.54
C GLN A 120 28.65 33.69 -14.11
N LYS A 121 28.09 33.78 -12.90
CA LYS A 121 28.19 35.04 -12.15
C LYS A 121 29.35 34.88 -11.17
N PRO A 122 30.49 35.56 -11.38
CA PRO A 122 31.56 35.53 -10.39
C PRO A 122 31.01 36.14 -9.09
N LEU A 123 31.01 35.35 -8.02
CA LEU A 123 31.07 35.92 -6.69
C LEU A 123 32.53 36.24 -6.38
N VAL A 124 32.74 37.31 -5.62
CA VAL A 124 34.02 37.66 -5.02
C VAL A 124 34.53 36.44 -4.23
N ASP A 125 35.83 36.13 -4.34
CA ASP A 125 36.54 35.02 -3.67
C ASP A 125 36.26 33.58 -4.12
N GLY A 126 36.34 33.29 -5.43
CA GLY A 126 36.57 31.91 -5.91
C GLY A 126 35.45 30.89 -5.65
N LEU A 127 34.31 31.33 -5.10
CA LEU A 127 33.10 30.51 -4.94
C LEU A 127 32.28 30.48 -6.24
N PHE A 128 32.00 29.27 -6.72
CA PHE A 128 31.12 29.04 -7.86
C PHE A 128 29.68 28.81 -7.38
N ARG A 129 28.73 29.64 -7.86
CA ARG A 129 27.30 29.44 -7.62
C ARG A 129 26.68 28.72 -8.81
N SER A 130 26.18 27.50 -8.60
CA SER A 130 25.35 26.80 -9.58
C SER A 130 23.90 27.17 -9.38
N THR A 131 23.21 27.55 -10.45
CA THR A 131 21.77 27.82 -10.39
C THR A 131 21.03 26.57 -10.85
N ALA A 132 20.23 26.00 -9.95
CA ALA A 132 19.27 24.97 -10.29
C ALA A 132 18.08 25.63 -11.01
N SER A 133 17.91 25.36 -12.31
CA SER A 133 16.76 25.86 -13.07
C SER A 133 15.95 24.68 -13.61
N GLY A 134 14.65 24.71 -13.40
CA GLY A 134 13.74 23.61 -13.73
C GLY A 134 13.54 22.61 -12.60
N VAL A 135 12.91 23.06 -11.50
CA VAL A 135 12.23 22.15 -10.58
C VAL A 135 10.97 21.66 -11.28
N ASN A 136 11.13 20.65 -12.14
CA ASN A 136 10.01 19.77 -12.42
C ASN A 136 9.86 18.93 -11.15
N GLU A 137 9.16 19.52 -10.17
CA GLU A 137 8.55 18.76 -9.09
C GLU A 137 7.81 17.65 -9.82
N SER A 138 8.36 16.44 -9.78
CA SER A 138 7.65 15.30 -10.32
C SER A 138 6.51 15.14 -9.36
N LYS A 139 5.39 15.82 -9.68
CA LYS A 139 4.08 15.61 -9.08
C LYS A 139 4.08 14.15 -8.73
N HIS A 140 4.03 13.84 -7.44
CA HIS A 140 3.83 12.49 -6.98
C HIS A 140 2.85 11.86 -7.95
N SER A 141 3.30 10.85 -8.71
CA SER A 141 2.73 10.59 -10.04
C SER A 141 1.24 10.46 -9.81
N LYS A 142 0.43 11.45 -10.26
CA LYS A 142 -1.00 11.46 -9.92
C LYS A 142 -1.63 10.11 -10.27
N LYS A 143 -1.05 9.45 -11.28
CA LYS A 143 -1.29 8.07 -11.66
C LYS A 143 -1.03 7.05 -10.54
N HIS A 144 0.14 7.05 -9.88
CA HIS A 144 0.45 6.16 -8.75
C HIS A 144 -0.61 6.29 -7.63
N ASP A 145 -0.84 7.51 -7.14
CA ASP A 145 -1.80 7.71 -6.03
C ASP A 145 -3.23 7.37 -6.44
N THR A 146 -3.61 7.68 -7.68
CA THR A 146 -4.89 7.26 -8.23
C THR A 146 -4.99 5.74 -8.28
N LEU A 147 -3.96 5.04 -8.74
CA LEU A 147 -3.95 3.58 -8.83
C LEU A 147 -4.00 2.91 -7.44
N ILE A 148 -3.26 3.42 -6.45
CA ILE A 148 -3.33 2.90 -5.08
C ILE A 148 -4.69 3.19 -4.45
N THR A 149 -5.27 4.37 -4.69
CA THR A 149 -6.62 4.71 -4.22
C THR A 149 -7.68 3.79 -4.85
N LEU A 150 -7.57 3.50 -6.15
CA LEU A 150 -8.44 2.55 -6.83
C LEU A 150 -8.25 1.13 -6.29
N HIS A 151 -7.02 0.68 -6.08
CA HIS A 151 -6.72 -0.60 -5.43
C HIS A 151 -7.43 -0.73 -4.08
N ALA A 152 -7.23 0.26 -3.19
CA ALA A 152 -7.85 0.26 -1.86
C ALA A 152 -9.38 0.28 -1.95
N THR A 153 -9.94 1.06 -2.87
CA THR A 153 -11.39 1.17 -3.06
C THR A 153 -12.00 -0.14 -3.55
N PHE A 154 -11.46 -0.73 -4.62
CA PHE A 154 -11.95 -1.99 -5.17
C PHE A 154 -11.86 -3.14 -4.17
N LEU A 155 -10.74 -3.27 -3.46
CA LEU A 155 -10.58 -4.34 -2.47
C LEU A 155 -11.45 -4.13 -1.23
N SER A 156 -11.69 -2.88 -0.82
CA SER A 156 -12.62 -2.57 0.27
C SER A 156 -14.07 -2.92 -0.11
N ILE A 157 -14.49 -2.62 -1.34
CA ILE A 157 -15.84 -3.01 -1.83
C ILE A 157 -15.95 -4.54 -1.92
N ALA A 158 -14.96 -5.20 -2.51
CA ALA A 158 -14.93 -6.65 -2.68
C ALA A 158 -15.03 -7.38 -1.33
N TRP A 159 -14.09 -7.11 -0.43
CA TRP A 159 -13.94 -7.87 0.81
C TRP A 159 -14.69 -7.28 2.00
N GLY A 160 -14.96 -5.98 1.99
CA GLY A 160 -15.78 -5.32 3.01
C GLY A 160 -17.27 -5.51 2.74
N MET A 161 -17.73 -5.42 1.50
CA MET A 161 -19.18 -5.45 1.21
C MET A 161 -19.63 -6.71 0.48
N VAL A 162 -19.07 -7.01 -0.69
CA VAL A 162 -19.60 -8.04 -1.59
C VAL A 162 -19.45 -9.44 -1.00
N ALA A 163 -18.26 -9.79 -0.49
CA ALA A 163 -18.02 -11.12 0.10
C ALA A 163 -18.88 -11.39 1.35
N PRO A 164 -18.98 -10.48 2.35
CA PRO A 164 -19.89 -10.66 3.48
C PRO A 164 -21.36 -10.77 3.05
N LEU A 165 -21.79 -9.92 2.10
CA LEU A 165 -23.15 -9.96 1.55
C LEU A 165 -23.45 -11.31 0.89
N ALA A 166 -22.50 -11.88 0.13
CA ALA A 166 -22.63 -13.19 -0.50
C ALA A 166 -22.85 -14.32 0.51
N ILE A 167 -22.22 -14.24 1.68
CA ILE A 167 -22.38 -15.23 2.76
C ILE A 167 -23.72 -15.07 3.47
N VAL A 168 -24.10 -13.83 3.78
CA VAL A 168 -25.33 -13.55 4.50
C VAL A 168 -26.55 -13.91 3.65
N LEU A 169 -26.59 -13.49 2.38
CA LEU A 169 -27.69 -13.81 1.47
C LEU A 169 -27.79 -15.31 1.20
N SER A 170 -26.67 -16.01 1.04
CA SER A 170 -26.69 -17.47 0.83
C SER A 170 -27.27 -18.19 2.05
N ARG A 171 -26.94 -17.75 3.28
CA ARG A 171 -27.53 -18.27 4.51
C ARG A 171 -29.04 -18.05 4.56
N PHE A 172 -29.50 -16.82 4.26
CA PHE A 172 -30.92 -16.49 4.28
C PHE A 172 -31.73 -17.25 3.23
N LEU A 173 -31.23 -17.33 2.00
CA LEU A 173 -31.92 -18.03 0.90
C LEU A 173 -31.95 -19.54 1.13
N ARG A 174 -30.91 -20.09 1.76
CA ARG A 174 -30.87 -21.52 2.14
C ARG A 174 -31.96 -21.87 3.16
N GLN A 175 -32.28 -20.96 4.08
CA GLN A 175 -33.37 -21.18 5.06
C GLN A 175 -34.76 -21.17 4.43
N LYS A 176 -34.93 -20.55 3.25
CA LYS A 176 -36.19 -20.53 2.49
C LYS A 176 -36.32 -21.71 1.52
N GLU A 177 -35.45 -22.73 1.65
CA GLU A 177 -35.36 -23.91 0.78
C GLU A 177 -35.24 -23.60 -0.72
N SER A 178 -34.80 -22.39 -1.08
CA SER A 178 -34.72 -21.97 -2.47
C SER A 178 -33.39 -22.41 -3.09
N SER A 179 -33.42 -23.23 -4.14
CA SER A 179 -32.23 -23.61 -4.93
C SER A 179 -31.46 -22.40 -5.48
N LYS A 180 -32.10 -21.22 -5.55
CA LYS A 180 -31.51 -19.94 -5.94
C LYS A 180 -30.35 -19.49 -5.04
N TRP A 181 -30.22 -20.00 -3.82
CA TRP A 181 -29.13 -19.61 -2.91
C TRP A 181 -27.74 -19.86 -3.50
N ILE A 182 -27.58 -20.96 -4.25
CA ILE A 182 -26.31 -21.32 -4.91
C ILE A 182 -25.99 -20.31 -6.01
N GLN A 183 -26.99 -20.00 -6.85
CA GLN A 183 -26.84 -19.06 -7.96
C GLN A 183 -26.48 -17.66 -7.46
N VAL A 184 -27.19 -17.15 -6.44
CA VAL A 184 -26.91 -15.84 -5.85
C VAL A 184 -25.53 -15.81 -5.21
N HIS A 185 -25.16 -16.84 -4.44
CA HIS A 185 -23.84 -16.93 -3.83
C HIS A 185 -22.73 -16.92 -4.89
N TRP A 186 -22.88 -17.73 -5.94
CA TRP A 186 -21.88 -17.85 -6.99
C TRP A 186 -21.73 -16.56 -7.79
N ILE A 187 -22.83 -15.88 -8.15
CA ILE A 187 -22.79 -14.58 -8.85
C ILE A 187 -22.06 -13.54 -8.01
N LEU A 188 -22.40 -13.40 -6.72
CA LEU A 188 -21.75 -12.42 -5.85
C LEU A 188 -20.27 -12.75 -5.62
N GLN A 189 -19.90 -14.03 -5.51
CA GLN A 189 -18.50 -14.43 -5.42
C GLN A 189 -17.74 -14.19 -6.73
N LEU A 190 -18.37 -14.34 -7.88
CA LEU A 190 -17.77 -13.99 -9.17
C LEU A 190 -17.50 -12.47 -9.24
N ILE A 191 -18.44 -11.64 -8.81
CA ILE A 191 -18.25 -10.19 -8.69
C ILE A 191 -17.09 -9.89 -7.74
N ASN A 192 -17.03 -10.54 -6.57
CA ASN A 192 -15.94 -10.39 -5.61
C ASN A 192 -14.57 -10.73 -6.23
N VAL A 193 -14.48 -11.82 -6.98
CA VAL A 193 -13.26 -12.22 -7.69
C VAL A 193 -12.85 -11.18 -8.73
N LEU A 194 -13.79 -10.69 -9.54
CA LEU A 194 -13.51 -9.67 -10.55
C LEU A 194 -12.99 -8.37 -9.94
N LEU A 195 -13.66 -7.86 -8.89
CA LEU A 195 -13.22 -6.66 -8.18
C LEU A 195 -11.85 -6.86 -7.52
N THR A 196 -11.60 -8.06 -6.97
CA THR A 196 -10.30 -8.40 -6.39
C THR A 196 -9.18 -8.41 -7.43
N ILE A 197 -9.43 -8.95 -8.62
CA ILE A 197 -8.47 -8.94 -9.72
C ILE A 197 -8.20 -7.51 -10.17
N VAL A 198 -9.24 -6.71 -10.43
CA VAL A 198 -9.09 -5.30 -10.85
C VAL A 198 -8.30 -4.50 -9.80
N GLY A 199 -8.67 -4.61 -8.52
CA GLY A 199 -7.95 -3.95 -7.43
C GLY A 199 -6.49 -4.40 -7.36
N THR A 200 -6.22 -5.69 -7.50
CA THR A 200 -4.84 -6.23 -7.49
C THR A 200 -4.02 -5.71 -8.68
N LEU A 201 -4.60 -5.66 -9.88
CA LEU A 201 -3.95 -5.10 -11.06
C LEU A 201 -3.61 -3.62 -10.87
N CYS A 202 -4.49 -2.83 -10.25
CA CYS A 202 -4.19 -1.44 -9.89
C CYS A 202 -2.93 -1.34 -9.00
N ALA A 203 -2.78 -2.21 -8.00
CA ALA A 203 -1.57 -2.23 -7.17
C ALA A 203 -0.33 -2.65 -7.95
N VAL A 204 -0.42 -3.68 -8.80
CA VAL A 204 0.71 -4.12 -9.64
C VAL A 204 1.18 -2.99 -10.55
N PHE A 205 0.26 -2.29 -11.21
CA PHE A 205 0.59 -1.15 -12.06
C PHE A 205 1.08 0.08 -11.30
N ALA A 206 0.62 0.28 -10.06
CA ALA A 206 1.13 1.35 -9.21
C ALA A 206 2.60 1.11 -8.82
N VAL A 207 2.95 -0.13 -8.46
CA VAL A 207 4.33 -0.49 -8.08
C VAL A 207 5.28 -0.45 -9.28
N GLY A 208 4.79 -0.72 -10.50
CA GLY A 208 5.61 -0.71 -11.71
C GLY A 208 6.68 -1.80 -11.65
N SER A 209 7.96 -1.45 -11.87
CA SER A 209 9.09 -2.38 -11.76
C SER A 209 9.64 -2.56 -10.34
N GLY A 210 8.98 -1.95 -9.33
CA GLY A 210 9.30 -2.10 -7.91
C GLY A 210 9.08 -3.52 -7.39
N SER A 211 9.62 -3.84 -6.21
CA SER A 211 9.36 -5.16 -5.62
C SER A 211 7.94 -5.24 -5.04
N HIS A 212 7.22 -6.27 -5.48
CA HIS A 212 5.81 -6.47 -5.17
C HIS A 212 5.57 -7.17 -3.82
N ARG A 213 6.61 -7.54 -3.05
CA ARG A 213 6.49 -8.42 -1.86
C ARG A 213 7.31 -7.97 -0.63
N ASP A 214 7.66 -6.70 -0.55
CA ASP A 214 8.60 -6.23 0.48
C ASP A 214 7.98 -6.10 1.87
N THR A 215 6.67 -5.87 1.95
CA THR A 215 5.97 -5.71 3.24
C THR A 215 5.14 -6.95 3.57
N PHE A 216 4.98 -7.20 4.87
CA PHE A 216 4.13 -8.28 5.38
C PHE A 216 2.71 -8.20 4.79
N GLN A 217 2.15 -7.00 4.71
CA GLN A 217 0.82 -6.74 4.14
C GLN A 217 0.72 -7.15 2.67
N LYS A 218 1.71 -6.80 1.83
CA LYS A 218 1.74 -7.21 0.42
C LYS A 218 1.78 -8.74 0.26
N ARG A 219 2.57 -9.41 1.10
CA ARG A 219 2.65 -10.89 1.12
C ARG A 219 1.32 -11.51 1.53
N LEU A 220 0.68 -10.95 2.55
CA LEU A 220 -0.61 -11.42 3.05
C LEU A 220 -1.72 -11.20 2.02
N GLY A 221 -1.75 -10.03 1.36
CA GLY A 221 -2.71 -9.74 0.29
C GLY A 221 -2.56 -10.68 -0.90
N PHE A 222 -1.32 -10.97 -1.32
CA PHE A 222 -1.08 -11.97 -2.37
C PHE A 222 -1.56 -13.37 -1.97
N PHE A 223 -1.34 -13.77 -0.71
CA PHE A 223 -1.87 -15.01 -0.16
C PHE A 223 -3.40 -15.06 -0.21
N VAL A 224 -4.09 -13.97 0.17
CA VAL A 224 -5.56 -13.85 0.09
C VAL A 224 -6.06 -14.05 -1.34
N VAL A 225 -5.41 -13.44 -2.35
CA VAL A 225 -5.80 -13.61 -3.76
C VAL A 225 -5.67 -15.06 -4.19
N ILE A 226 -4.58 -15.74 -3.85
CA ILE A 226 -4.39 -17.17 -4.17
C ILE A 226 -5.46 -18.02 -3.49
N CYS A 227 -5.68 -17.84 -2.19
CA CYS A 227 -6.68 -18.58 -1.44
C CYS A 227 -8.10 -18.33 -1.99
N MET A 228 -8.41 -17.11 -2.43
CA MET A 228 -9.68 -16.79 -3.07
C MET A 228 -9.88 -17.57 -4.37
N LEU A 229 -8.86 -17.67 -5.22
CA LEU A 229 -8.94 -18.44 -6.47
C LEU A 229 -9.19 -19.93 -6.16
N PHE A 230 -8.44 -20.51 -5.22
CA PHE A 230 -8.68 -21.87 -4.76
C PHE A 230 -10.09 -22.06 -4.19
N GLN A 231 -10.57 -21.10 -3.40
CA GLN A 231 -11.90 -21.12 -2.80
C GLN A 231 -13.01 -21.10 -3.87
N ALA A 232 -12.87 -20.24 -4.88
CA ALA A 232 -13.80 -20.11 -5.99
C ALA A 232 -13.83 -21.40 -6.84
N SER A 233 -12.66 -21.94 -7.19
CA SER A 233 -12.54 -23.21 -7.91
C SER A 233 -13.12 -24.38 -7.11
N ALA A 234 -12.76 -24.50 -5.82
CA ALA A 234 -13.27 -25.55 -4.94
C ALA A 234 -14.80 -25.49 -4.82
N GLY A 235 -15.37 -24.29 -4.63
CA GLY A 235 -16.82 -24.09 -4.61
C GLY A 235 -17.49 -24.57 -5.90
N TYR A 236 -16.93 -24.20 -7.06
CA TYR A 236 -17.45 -24.65 -8.35
C TYR A 236 -17.43 -26.18 -8.50
N PHE A 237 -16.32 -26.84 -8.15
CA PHE A 237 -16.20 -28.30 -8.25
C PHE A 237 -17.10 -29.04 -7.26
N ILE A 238 -17.24 -28.55 -6.01
CA ILE A 238 -18.14 -29.16 -5.01
C ILE A 238 -19.58 -29.13 -5.52
N HIS A 239 -20.02 -28.00 -6.08
CA HIS A 239 -21.38 -27.86 -6.60
C HIS A 239 -21.61 -28.65 -7.89
N ARG A 240 -20.64 -28.68 -8.81
CA ARG A 240 -20.75 -29.47 -10.04
C ARG A 240 -20.83 -30.97 -9.75
N SER A 241 -20.00 -31.46 -8.84
CA SER A 241 -20.00 -32.87 -8.41
C SER A 241 -21.29 -33.28 -7.69
N ALA A 242 -22.00 -32.34 -7.06
CA ALA A 242 -23.28 -32.61 -6.41
C ALA A 242 -24.41 -32.94 -7.42
N ASN A 243 -24.30 -32.49 -8.68
CA ASN A 243 -25.33 -32.68 -9.71
C ASN A 243 -25.13 -33.96 -10.57
N LYS A 244 -24.10 -34.79 -10.31
CA LYS A 244 -23.85 -36.02 -11.08
C LYS A 244 -24.74 -37.18 -10.56
N PRO A 245 -25.44 -37.94 -11.43
CA PRO A 245 -26.27 -39.08 -11.03
C PRO A 245 -25.44 -40.16 -10.31
N ARG A 246 -26.08 -40.78 -9.30
CA ARG A 246 -25.49 -41.64 -8.26
C ARG A 246 -25.31 -43.07 -8.79
N ASN A 247 -24.09 -43.61 -8.77
CA ASN A 247 -23.84 -45.04 -9.03
C ASN A 247 -23.32 -45.84 -7.82
N ASP A 248 -22.75 -45.21 -6.78
CA ASP A 248 -22.28 -45.94 -5.59
C ASP A 248 -22.50 -45.14 -4.30
N LYS A 249 -22.89 -45.85 -3.23
CA LYS A 249 -23.35 -45.31 -1.94
C LYS A 249 -22.31 -45.62 -0.86
N ASP A 250 -21.80 -44.54 -0.26
CA ASP A 250 -21.31 -44.37 1.12
C ASP A 250 -19.97 -43.58 1.19
N ASP A 251 -18.89 -44.03 0.55
CA ASP A 251 -17.59 -43.33 0.60
C ASP A 251 -17.60 -41.96 -0.09
N LEU A 252 -18.37 -41.83 -1.18
CA LEU A 252 -18.53 -40.57 -1.90
C LEU A 252 -19.30 -39.51 -1.09
N GLN A 253 -20.04 -39.93 -0.05
CA GLN A 253 -20.85 -39.04 0.77
C GLN A 253 -20.01 -38.40 1.89
N ALA A 254 -19.09 -39.16 2.50
CA ALA A 254 -18.18 -38.67 3.53
C ALA A 254 -17.18 -37.64 2.96
N THR A 255 -16.54 -37.93 1.83
CA THR A 255 -15.62 -37.01 1.14
C THR A 255 -16.30 -35.71 0.72
N ARG A 256 -17.54 -35.77 0.24
CA ARG A 256 -18.35 -34.57 -0.07
C ARG A 256 -18.71 -33.76 1.18
N ALA A 257 -18.98 -34.43 2.31
CA ALA A 257 -19.26 -33.74 3.57
C ALA A 257 -18.02 -32.98 4.08
N ILE A 258 -16.85 -33.62 4.05
CA ILE A 258 -15.57 -32.99 4.40
C ILE A 258 -15.29 -31.79 3.51
N GLY A 259 -15.41 -31.94 2.18
CA GLY A 259 -15.18 -30.85 1.23
C GLY A 259 -16.08 -29.62 1.49
N LYS A 260 -17.36 -29.85 1.83
CA LYS A 260 -18.30 -28.77 2.19
C LYS A 260 -17.90 -28.07 3.49
N GLN A 261 -17.45 -28.81 4.51
CA GLN A 261 -17.02 -28.23 5.78
C GLN A 261 -15.72 -27.44 5.61
N LEU A 262 -14.75 -28.01 4.90
CA LEU A 262 -13.49 -27.32 4.57
C LEU A 262 -13.76 -26.04 3.81
N HIS A 263 -14.58 -26.07 2.76
CA HIS A 263 -14.97 -24.86 2.00
C HIS A 263 -15.62 -23.80 2.91
N LYS A 264 -16.51 -24.20 3.81
CA LYS A 264 -17.14 -23.25 4.74
C LYS A 264 -16.11 -22.63 5.69
N LEU A 265 -15.26 -23.44 6.32
CA LEU A 265 -14.26 -22.99 7.28
C LEU A 265 -13.19 -22.11 6.62
N SER A 266 -12.65 -22.54 5.49
CA SER A 266 -11.66 -21.77 4.71
C SER A 266 -12.23 -20.44 4.25
N GLY A 267 -13.52 -20.38 3.88
CA GLY A 267 -14.19 -19.14 3.52
C GLY A 267 -14.23 -18.12 4.66
N TYR A 268 -14.49 -18.56 5.89
CA TYR A 268 -14.47 -17.67 7.06
C TYR A 268 -13.07 -17.18 7.39
N LEU A 269 -12.09 -18.09 7.42
CA LEU A 269 -10.69 -17.72 7.67
C LEU A 269 -10.17 -16.75 6.61
N LEU A 270 -10.57 -16.93 5.35
CA LEU A 270 -10.17 -16.06 4.26
C LEU A 270 -10.71 -14.64 4.42
N ILE A 271 -11.97 -14.46 4.85
CA ILE A 271 -12.54 -13.12 5.10
C ILE A 271 -11.82 -12.43 6.26
N VAL A 272 -11.59 -13.14 7.36
CA VAL A 272 -10.84 -12.57 8.51
C VAL A 272 -9.44 -12.14 8.07
N THR A 273 -8.76 -12.97 7.28
CA THR A 273 -7.43 -12.66 6.74
C THR A 273 -7.47 -11.46 5.79
N ALA A 274 -8.49 -11.36 4.94
CA ALA A 274 -8.67 -10.22 4.04
C ALA A 274 -8.91 -8.92 4.82
N TRP A 275 -9.72 -8.94 5.87
CA TRP A 275 -9.96 -7.78 6.73
C TRP A 275 -8.70 -7.35 7.47
N ALA A 276 -7.93 -8.30 8.04
CA ALA A 276 -6.65 -8.00 8.63
C ALA A 276 -5.69 -7.35 7.61
N THR A 277 -5.69 -7.84 6.37
CA THR A 277 -4.89 -7.27 5.28
C THR A 277 -5.30 -5.82 4.96
N ILE A 278 -6.60 -5.52 4.93
CA ILE A 278 -7.12 -4.16 4.73
C ILE A 278 -6.64 -3.23 5.85
N VAL A 279 -6.76 -3.65 7.12
CA VAL A 279 -6.32 -2.86 8.27
C VAL A 279 -4.82 -2.59 8.21
N PHE A 280 -4.00 -3.60 7.90
CA PHE A 280 -2.57 -3.39 7.73
C PHE A 280 -2.25 -2.47 6.55
N GLY A 281 -3.01 -2.55 5.46
CA GLY A 281 -2.83 -1.66 4.30
C GLY A 281 -3.15 -0.22 4.61
N ILE A 282 -4.19 0.02 5.42
CA ILE A 282 -4.55 1.36 5.91
C ILE A 282 -3.46 1.90 6.84
N LYS A 283 -2.99 1.09 7.79
CA LYS A 283 -1.88 1.48 8.68
C LYS A 283 -0.61 1.80 7.90
N GLU A 284 -0.26 0.98 6.90
CA GLU A 284 0.87 1.26 6.01
C GLU A 284 0.67 2.59 5.27
N TRP A 285 -0.55 2.87 4.80
CA TRP A 285 -0.87 4.13 4.12
C TRP A 285 -0.84 5.36 5.03
N GLU A 286 -1.37 5.25 6.25
CA GLU A 286 -1.34 6.32 7.26
C GLU A 286 0.09 6.58 7.76
N PHE A 287 0.89 5.53 7.95
CA PHE A 287 2.30 5.65 8.29
C PHE A 287 3.09 6.45 7.25
N LEU A 288 2.65 6.43 5.99
CA LEU A 288 3.22 7.27 4.92
C LEU A 288 2.77 8.74 4.97
N GLY A 289 2.06 9.16 6.02
CA GLY A 289 1.59 10.55 6.22
C GLY A 289 0.46 10.97 5.28
N ARG A 290 -0.18 10.04 4.58
CA ARG A 290 -1.18 10.34 3.53
C ARG A 290 -2.61 10.47 4.04
N GLY A 291 -2.87 10.03 5.27
CA GLY A 291 -4.22 9.92 5.85
C GLY A 291 -5.06 8.86 5.14
N THR A 292 -5.99 8.23 5.87
CA THR A 292 -6.88 7.23 5.25
C THR A 292 -7.78 7.90 4.20
N PRO A 293 -7.84 7.37 2.96
CA PRO A 293 -8.72 7.91 1.94
C PRO A 293 -10.17 7.90 2.44
N LEU A 294 -10.89 9.02 2.27
CA LEU A 294 -12.28 9.17 2.74
C LEU A 294 -13.18 8.04 2.23
N SER A 295 -13.00 7.60 0.98
CA SER A 295 -13.75 6.49 0.38
C SER A 295 -13.61 5.20 1.18
N VAL A 296 -12.40 4.89 1.66
CA VAL A 296 -12.10 3.68 2.45
C VAL A 296 -12.75 3.79 3.82
N SER A 297 -12.61 4.92 4.52
CA SER A 297 -13.24 5.15 5.81
C SER A 297 -14.76 5.03 5.76
N VAL A 298 -15.39 5.63 4.74
CA VAL A 298 -16.84 5.55 4.51
C VAL A 298 -17.26 4.10 4.24
N LEU A 299 -16.52 3.37 3.39
CA LEU A 299 -16.83 1.97 3.08
C LEU A 299 -16.72 1.05 4.31
N ILE A 300 -15.70 1.24 5.14
CA ILE A 300 -15.55 0.52 6.41
C ILE A 300 -16.71 0.85 7.35
N GLY A 301 -17.05 2.13 7.49
CA GLY A 301 -18.19 2.57 8.31
C GLY A 301 -19.52 1.95 7.87
N ILE A 302 -19.79 1.94 6.56
CA ILE A 302 -20.98 1.29 5.96
C ILE A 302 -20.96 -0.21 6.25
N THR A 303 -19.82 -0.86 6.02
CA THR A 303 -19.66 -2.31 6.22
C THR A 303 -19.90 -2.72 7.66
N CYS A 304 -19.28 -2.03 8.61
CA CYS A 304 -19.47 -2.27 10.04
C CYS A 304 -20.93 -2.06 10.44
N SER A 305 -21.55 -0.96 9.98
CA SER A 305 -22.96 -0.65 10.27
C SER A 305 -23.90 -1.72 9.72
N LEU A 306 -23.73 -2.14 8.46
CA LEU A 306 -24.54 -3.19 7.85
C LEU A 306 -24.35 -4.53 8.57
N SER A 307 -23.13 -4.86 8.98
CA SER A 307 -22.84 -6.09 9.73
C SER A 307 -23.54 -6.11 11.08
N VAL A 308 -23.54 -4.98 11.81
CA VAL A 308 -24.27 -4.83 13.08
C VAL A 308 -25.79 -4.94 12.86
N ILE A 309 -26.33 -4.23 11.87
CA ILE A 309 -27.77 -4.30 11.54
C ILE A 309 -28.19 -5.73 11.21
N LEU A 310 -27.41 -6.44 10.40
CA LEU A 310 -27.67 -7.83 10.03
C LEU A 310 -27.60 -8.77 11.25
N TYR A 311 -26.62 -8.56 12.13
CA TYR A 311 -26.50 -9.34 13.36
C TYR A 311 -27.69 -9.13 14.30
N VAL A 312 -28.09 -7.88 14.53
CA VAL A 312 -29.28 -7.54 15.34
C VAL A 312 -30.54 -8.13 14.73
N PHE A 313 -30.73 -8.01 13.41
CA PHE A 313 -31.86 -8.60 12.71
C PHE A 313 -31.92 -10.13 12.87
N LEU A 314 -30.77 -10.81 12.81
CA LEU A 314 -30.69 -12.26 13.02
C LEU A 314 -31.11 -12.65 14.44
N ILE A 315 -30.64 -11.92 15.47
CA ILE A 315 -31.03 -12.16 16.87
C ILE A 315 -32.53 -11.95 17.06
N ILE A 316 -33.08 -10.85 16.55
CA ILE A 316 -34.51 -10.54 16.64
C ILE A 316 -35.33 -11.66 15.99
N ARG A 317 -34.94 -12.10 14.79
CA ARG A 317 -35.64 -13.16 14.09
C ARG A 317 -35.59 -14.49 14.84
N GLU A 318 -34.46 -14.85 15.42
CA GLU A 318 -34.33 -16.08 16.23
C GLU A 318 -35.29 -16.02 17.42
N LYS A 319 -35.28 -14.91 18.17
CA LYS A 319 -36.17 -14.70 19.32
C LYS A 319 -37.66 -14.81 18.97
N TYR A 320 -38.13 -14.10 17.93
CA TYR A 320 -39.55 -14.11 17.54
C TYR A 320 -39.96 -15.36 16.74
N GLY A 321 -39.02 -16.04 16.09
CA GLY A 321 -39.28 -17.30 15.39
C GLY A 321 -39.68 -18.42 16.35
N ASP A 322 -39.05 -18.48 17.52
CA ASP A 322 -39.32 -19.50 18.53
C ASP A 322 -40.65 -19.26 19.26
N GLU A 323 -41.01 -18.00 19.55
CA GLU A 323 -42.30 -17.65 20.14
C GLU A 323 -43.50 -18.11 19.29
N ASN A 324 -43.41 -17.96 17.97
CA ASN A 324 -44.47 -18.38 17.05
C ASN A 324 -44.59 -19.90 16.95
N LYS A 325 -43.48 -20.63 17.05
CA LYS A 325 -43.52 -22.11 17.10
C LYS A 325 -44.19 -22.59 18.39
N VAL A 326 -43.87 -21.99 19.54
CA VAL A 326 -44.49 -22.36 20.82
C VAL A 326 -45.99 -22.09 20.83
N LYS A 327 -46.45 -20.99 20.23
CA LYS A 327 -47.89 -20.69 20.09
C LYS A 327 -48.62 -21.73 19.23
N ASN A 328 -48.02 -22.15 18.12
CA ASN A 328 -48.65 -23.13 17.22
C ASN A 328 -48.73 -24.54 17.85
N VAL A 329 -47.78 -24.93 18.71
CA VAL A 329 -47.82 -26.21 19.44
C VAL A 329 -48.93 -26.25 20.50
N LYS A 330 -49.34 -25.10 21.06
CA LYS A 330 -50.42 -25.04 22.07
C LYS A 330 -51.84 -25.03 21.48
N LEU A 331 -51.98 -24.86 20.16
CA LEU A 331 -53.27 -24.70 19.47
C LEU A 331 -53.69 -25.92 18.63
N GLY A 332 -52.87 -26.97 18.57
CA GLY A 332 -53.17 -28.24 17.88
C GLY A 332 -53.21 -29.40 18.84
#